data_AF-A0A3P7LFJ6-F1
#
_entry.id   AF-A0A3P7LFJ6-F1
#
_cell.length_a   1.000
_cell.length_b   1.000
_cell.length_c   1.000
_cell.angle_alpha   90.00
_cell.angle_beta   90.00
_cell.angle_gamma   90.00
#
_symmetry.space_group_name_H-M   'P 1'
#
loop_
_entity.id
_entity.type
_entity.pdbx_description
1 polymer ?
#
loop_
_entity_poly.entity_id
_entity_poly.type
_entity_poly.pdbx_seq_one_letter_code
_entity_poly.pdbx_strand_id
1 'polypeptide(L)'
;MLPSSPHVRKAYGGEDGLLKYVPNVPNLLPVIFELLFKKLINNLFLLLSQLIEFSRNNCREMQPDTLCIDSSTIDQTASIEVADWCKTKQSTYVDAPVSGGVTGTVQCLFPNGNELFASHEVNCGEVGAGQAAKICNNMLLAIEMAGVAETMNLGIKMGLDPKILAGIINTSSGRCWSSDTYNPVPGVIEGIPPSNGYQGGFGSALMAKDLSLAQNAATTTQSPTPLGSLAHQIYRLLAQDPKYSNKDFGIVYQFLKEQK
;
A
#
# COMPACT_ATOMS: atom_id res chain seq x y z
N MET A 1 -21.82 11.91 6.32
CA MET A 1 -20.75 11.40 7.21
C MET A 1 -20.66 9.90 7.04
N LEU A 2 -19.44 9.36 6.92
CA LEU A 2 -19.15 7.91 6.87
C LEU A 2 -19.72 7.18 8.11
N PRO A 3 -19.87 5.84 8.06
CA PRO A 3 -20.23 5.05 9.23
C PRO A 3 -19.32 5.32 10.42
N SER A 4 -19.89 5.40 11.61
CA SER A 4 -19.15 5.59 12.87
C SER A 4 -18.71 4.27 13.49
N SER A 5 -18.64 3.17 12.74
CA SER A 5 -18.20 1.89 13.27
C SER A 5 -16.74 1.94 13.74
N PRO A 6 -16.31 1.05 14.65
CA PRO A 6 -14.91 0.96 15.06
C PRO A 6 -13.95 0.68 13.89
N HIS A 7 -14.33 -0.17 12.93
CA HIS A 7 -13.48 -0.53 11.79
C HIS A 7 -13.25 0.67 10.85
N VAL A 8 -14.32 1.40 10.50
CA VAL A 8 -14.24 2.61 9.66
C VAL A 8 -13.52 3.72 10.41
N ARG A 9 -13.75 3.88 11.71
CA ARG A 9 -12.99 4.84 12.53
C ARG A 9 -11.50 4.51 12.58
N LYS A 10 -11.09 3.24 12.64
CA LYS A 10 -9.68 2.83 12.62
C LYS A 10 -9.05 2.98 11.23
N ALA A 11 -9.80 2.68 10.17
CA ALA A 11 -9.31 2.77 8.81
C ALA A 11 -9.09 4.23 8.36
N TYR A 12 -10.07 5.10 8.64
CA TYR A 12 -10.06 6.48 8.14
C TYR A 12 -9.77 7.54 9.22
N GLY A 13 -9.98 7.25 10.51
CA GLY A 13 -9.81 8.20 11.62
C GLY A 13 -8.82 7.75 12.71
N GLY A 14 -8.60 8.61 13.71
CA GLY A 14 -7.80 8.30 14.91
C GLY A 14 -6.27 8.41 14.76
N GLU A 15 -5.53 8.13 15.84
CA GLU A 15 -4.06 8.22 15.92
C GLU A 15 -3.31 7.20 15.02
N ASP A 16 -3.99 6.22 14.44
CA ASP A 16 -3.41 5.19 13.57
C ASP A 16 -4.08 5.11 12.18
N GLY A 17 -5.05 5.97 11.88
CA GLY A 17 -5.77 6.00 10.61
C GLY A 17 -5.01 6.74 9.50
N LEU A 18 -5.51 6.62 8.26
CA LEU A 18 -4.88 7.23 7.07
C LEU A 18 -4.62 8.74 7.20
N LEU A 19 -5.41 9.45 8.02
CA LEU A 19 -5.25 10.90 8.24
C LEU A 19 -3.93 11.29 8.92
N LYS A 20 -3.22 10.37 9.58
CA LYS A 20 -1.90 10.64 10.21
C LYS A 20 -0.76 10.71 9.20
N TYR A 21 -0.89 10.04 8.05
CA TYR A 21 0.17 9.88 7.05
C TYR A 21 0.04 10.88 5.88
N VAL A 22 -0.81 11.89 6.02
CA VAL A 22 -1.08 12.92 5.01
C VAL A 22 -0.28 14.18 5.37
N PRO A 23 0.83 14.50 4.67
CA PRO A 23 1.33 15.87 4.65
C PRO A 23 0.40 16.72 3.77
N ASN A 24 0.24 18.00 4.10
CA ASN A 24 -0.40 18.99 3.23
C ASN A 24 0.26 18.99 1.83
N VAL A 25 -0.34 18.34 0.84
CA VAL A 25 0.17 18.32 -0.55
C VAL A 25 -0.86 18.97 -1.50
N PRO A 26 -0.60 20.16 -2.04
CA PRO A 26 -1.49 20.87 -2.97
C PRO A 26 -1.65 20.24 -4.38
N ASN A 27 -0.96 19.13 -4.68
CA ASN A 27 -0.68 18.70 -6.06
C ASN A 27 -1.60 17.61 -6.66
N LEU A 28 -2.72 17.26 -6.02
CA LEU A 28 -3.68 16.26 -6.57
C LEU A 28 -4.78 16.86 -7.45
N LEU A 29 -4.91 18.19 -7.49
CA LEU A 29 -5.90 18.92 -8.29
C LEU A 29 -5.89 18.58 -9.79
N PRO A 30 -4.73 18.43 -10.48
CA PRO A 30 -4.70 18.16 -11.91
C PRO A 30 -5.31 16.80 -12.29
N VAL A 31 -5.09 15.77 -11.47
CA VAL A 31 -5.62 14.40 -11.68
C VAL A 31 -7.14 14.39 -11.48
N ILE A 32 -7.64 15.13 -10.48
CA ILE A 32 -9.08 15.29 -10.22
C ILE A 32 -9.77 16.07 -11.36
N PHE A 33 -9.09 17.07 -11.93
CA PHE A 33 -9.61 17.87 -13.05
C PHE A 33 -9.78 17.05 -14.33
N GLU A 34 -8.90 16.08 -14.61
CA GLU A 34 -9.00 15.23 -15.80
C GLU A 34 -10.23 14.30 -15.76
N LEU A 35 -10.64 13.88 -14.56
CA LEU A 35 -11.79 13.00 -14.32
C LEU A 35 -13.13 13.70 -14.47
N LEU A 36 -13.21 14.96 -14.04
CA LEU A 36 -14.42 15.78 -14.19
C LEU A 36 -14.68 16.16 -15.66
N PHE A 37 -13.63 16.33 -16.47
CA PHE A 37 -13.76 16.79 -17.86
C PHE A 37 -13.89 15.68 -18.91
N LYS A 38 -13.48 14.43 -18.63
CA LYS A 38 -13.58 13.29 -19.57
C LYS A 38 -14.96 12.61 -19.65
N LYS A 39 -16.01 13.21 -19.04
CA LYS A 39 -17.42 13.00 -19.43
C LYS A 39 -18.00 11.59 -19.17
N LEU A 40 -17.77 11.01 -17.98
CA LEU A 40 -18.36 9.71 -17.63
C LEU A 40 -19.05 9.61 -16.25
N ILE A 41 -19.05 10.65 -15.42
CA ILE A 41 -19.69 10.62 -14.10
C ILE A 41 -20.31 11.98 -13.77
N ASN A 42 -21.61 12.01 -13.44
CA ASN A 42 -22.32 13.24 -13.05
C ASN A 42 -22.01 13.67 -11.59
N ASN A 43 -21.60 12.73 -10.72
CA ASN A 43 -21.19 12.96 -9.33
C ASN A 43 -20.06 11.99 -8.93
N LEU A 44 -18.83 12.48 -8.76
CA LEU A 44 -17.66 11.70 -8.35
C LEU A 44 -17.25 12.07 -6.92
N PHE A 45 -17.14 11.07 -6.04
CA PHE A 45 -16.60 11.24 -4.69
C PHE A 45 -15.37 10.31 -4.53
N LEU A 46 -14.18 10.89 -4.58
CA LEU A 46 -12.93 10.15 -4.37
C LEU A 46 -12.65 10.05 -2.87
N LEU A 47 -12.48 8.84 -2.34
CA LEU A 47 -12.04 8.61 -0.96
C LEU A 47 -10.52 8.44 -0.94
N LEU A 48 -9.80 9.50 -1.31
CA LEU A 48 -8.47 9.72 -0.77
C LEU A 48 -8.68 10.21 0.66
N SER A 49 -7.91 9.75 1.65
CA SER A 49 -7.96 10.30 3.02
C SER A 49 -7.85 11.84 3.05
N GLN A 50 -7.30 12.46 2.01
CA GLN A 50 -7.20 13.91 1.81
C GLN A 50 -8.53 14.59 1.37
N LEU A 51 -9.46 13.86 0.76
CA LEU A 51 -10.80 14.37 0.42
C LEU A 51 -11.77 14.38 1.60
N ILE A 52 -11.47 13.63 2.67
CA ILE A 52 -12.17 13.74 3.95
C ILE A 52 -11.94 15.14 4.56
N GLU A 53 -10.79 15.77 4.31
CA GLU A 53 -10.50 17.13 4.80
C GLU A 53 -11.15 18.21 3.93
N PHE A 54 -11.26 18.00 2.61
CA PHE A 54 -12.09 18.85 1.75
C PHE A 54 -13.59 18.77 2.14
N SER A 55 -14.04 17.59 2.60
CA SER A 55 -15.38 17.36 3.16
C SER A 55 -15.61 18.02 4.54
N ARG A 56 -14.56 18.40 5.30
CA ARG A 56 -14.76 19.08 6.59
C ARG A 56 -15.34 20.48 6.44
N ASN A 57 -15.03 21.15 5.32
CA ASN A 57 -15.47 22.52 5.09
C ASN A 57 -16.62 22.65 4.08
N ASN A 58 -16.97 21.62 3.28
CA ASN A 58 -18.11 21.67 2.34
C ASN A 58 -18.65 20.28 1.91
N CYS A 59 -19.24 19.48 2.81
CA CYS A 59 -20.04 18.32 2.39
C CYS A 59 -21.37 18.24 3.13
N ARG A 60 -22.40 18.85 2.55
CA ARG A 60 -23.79 18.53 2.86
C ARG A 60 -24.21 17.35 1.98
N GLU A 61 -24.16 16.16 2.58
CA GLU A 61 -24.79 14.90 2.14
C GLU A 61 -24.40 14.31 0.75
N MET A 62 -24.16 13.00 0.72
CA MET A 62 -23.90 12.25 -0.52
C MET A 62 -25.20 12.15 -1.33
N GLN A 63 -25.18 12.59 -2.58
CA GLN A 63 -26.33 12.51 -3.49
C GLN A 63 -26.55 11.08 -3.98
N PRO A 64 -27.79 10.66 -4.28
CA PRO A 64 -28.05 9.41 -4.99
C PRO A 64 -27.27 9.30 -6.32
N ASP A 65 -27.04 8.08 -6.77
CA ASP A 65 -26.31 7.73 -8.00
C ASP A 65 -24.85 8.24 -8.04
N THR A 66 -24.23 8.46 -6.88
CA THR A 66 -22.81 8.81 -6.77
C THR A 66 -21.94 7.55 -6.92
N LEU A 67 -20.83 7.66 -7.66
CA LEU A 67 -19.77 6.65 -7.69
C LEU A 67 -18.63 7.05 -6.74
N CYS A 68 -18.43 6.23 -5.71
CA CYS A 68 -17.37 6.37 -4.72
C CYS A 68 -16.24 5.40 -5.03
N ILE A 69 -15.04 5.93 -5.27
CA ILE A 69 -13.84 5.11 -5.51
C ILE A 69 -12.85 5.37 -4.38
N ASP A 70 -12.46 4.31 -3.68
CA ASP A 70 -11.48 4.37 -2.62
C ASP A 70 -10.19 3.67 -3.04
N SER A 71 -9.19 4.48 -3.37
CA SER A 71 -7.87 3.98 -3.75
C SER A 71 -6.92 3.79 -2.57
N SER A 72 -7.41 3.95 -1.35
CA SER A 72 -6.64 3.72 -0.15
C SER A 72 -6.44 2.23 0.10
N THR A 73 -5.38 1.87 0.81
CA THR A 73 -5.25 0.51 1.38
C THR A 73 -5.82 0.52 2.79
N ILE A 74 -6.86 -0.27 3.06
CA ILE A 74 -7.57 -0.32 4.35
C ILE A 74 -7.95 -1.76 4.71
N ASP A 75 -8.52 -1.94 5.90
CA ASP A 75 -9.08 -3.23 6.29
C ASP A 75 -10.25 -3.63 5.37
N GLN A 76 -10.30 -4.92 5.00
CA GLN A 76 -11.34 -5.47 4.14
C GLN A 76 -12.74 -5.25 4.72
N THR A 77 -12.92 -5.43 6.03
CA THR A 77 -14.20 -5.24 6.73
C THR A 77 -14.65 -3.79 6.64
N ALA A 78 -13.73 -2.84 6.83
CA ALA A 78 -14.04 -1.42 6.73
C ALA A 78 -14.51 -1.05 5.31
N SER A 79 -13.89 -1.62 4.28
CA SER A 79 -14.29 -1.42 2.89
C SER A 79 -15.71 -1.93 2.61
N ILE A 80 -16.04 -3.13 3.10
CA ILE A 80 -17.39 -3.71 2.99
C ILE A 80 -18.43 -2.85 3.72
N GLU A 81 -18.12 -2.38 4.94
CA GLU A 81 -19.02 -1.52 5.72
C GLU A 81 -19.27 -0.17 5.03
N VAL A 82 -18.25 0.43 4.40
CA VAL A 82 -18.42 1.67 3.62
C VAL A 82 -19.27 1.40 2.38
N ALA A 83 -19.09 0.27 1.71
CA ALA A 83 -19.91 -0.09 0.57
C ALA A 83 -21.38 -0.27 0.93
N ASP A 84 -21.68 -0.95 2.04
CA ASP A 84 -23.05 -1.11 2.52
C ASP A 84 -23.67 0.23 2.90
N TRP A 85 -22.90 1.13 3.50
CA TRP A 85 -23.34 2.50 3.74
C TRP A 85 -23.64 3.26 2.45
N CYS A 86 -22.78 3.15 1.42
CA CYS A 86 -23.03 3.74 0.12
C CYS A 86 -24.32 3.21 -0.52
N LYS A 87 -24.60 1.91 -0.40
CA LYS A 87 -25.88 1.32 -0.85
C LYS A 87 -27.09 1.95 -0.16
N THR A 88 -27.03 2.22 1.15
CA THR A 88 -28.14 2.91 1.87
C THR A 88 -28.43 4.33 1.36
N LYS A 89 -27.48 4.90 0.62
CA LYS A 89 -27.55 6.23 0.01
C LYS A 89 -27.78 6.16 -1.50
N GLN A 90 -28.23 5.01 -2.02
CA GLN A 90 -28.46 4.78 -3.45
C GLN A 90 -27.21 5.10 -4.29
N SER A 91 -26.03 4.82 -3.76
CA SER A 91 -24.73 5.12 -4.38
C SER A 91 -23.88 3.86 -4.48
N THR A 92 -22.90 3.89 -5.38
CA THR A 92 -22.00 2.76 -5.64
C THR A 92 -20.64 3.02 -5.00
N TYR A 93 -20.05 2.01 -4.38
CA TYR A 93 -18.68 2.06 -3.85
C TYR A 93 -17.80 1.02 -4.52
N VAL A 94 -16.54 1.37 -4.73
CA VAL A 94 -15.51 0.56 -5.38
C VAL A 94 -14.20 0.69 -4.59
N ASP A 95 -13.65 -0.41 -4.09
CA ASP A 95 -12.33 -0.44 -3.46
C ASP A 95 -11.23 -0.74 -4.49
N ALA A 96 -10.45 0.30 -4.81
CA ALA A 96 -9.48 0.31 -5.89
C ALA A 96 -8.05 0.55 -5.40
N PRO A 97 -7.51 -0.27 -4.47
CA PRO A 97 -6.18 -0.03 -3.93
C PRO A 97 -5.11 -0.07 -5.02
N VAL A 98 -4.11 0.80 -4.91
CA VAL A 98 -3.07 0.98 -5.91
C VAL A 98 -1.79 0.26 -5.51
N SER A 99 -1.10 -0.34 -6.48
CA SER A 99 0.23 -0.92 -6.34
C SER A 99 1.23 -0.25 -7.29
N GLY A 100 2.53 -0.21 -6.97
CA GLY A 100 3.54 0.36 -7.88
C GLY A 100 3.94 1.83 -7.63
N GLY A 101 3.67 2.39 -6.45
CA GLY A 101 4.13 3.73 -6.07
C GLY A 101 3.51 4.85 -6.91
N VAL A 102 4.26 5.94 -7.13
CA VAL A 102 3.78 7.13 -7.87
C VAL A 102 3.43 6.82 -9.34
N THR A 103 3.96 5.73 -9.90
CA THR A 103 3.70 5.25 -11.26
C THR A 103 2.50 4.28 -11.38
N GLY A 104 1.77 4.09 -10.28
CA GLY A 104 0.56 3.28 -10.03
C GLY A 104 -0.02 2.33 -11.11
N THR A 105 -0.19 1.08 -10.70
CA THR A 105 -1.15 0.09 -11.23
C THR A 105 -2.36 0.04 -10.30
N VAL A 106 -3.57 0.26 -10.81
CA VAL A 106 -4.81 0.21 -10.02
C VAL A 106 -5.40 -1.20 -10.15
N GLN A 107 -5.62 -1.89 -9.03
CA GLN A 107 -6.38 -3.15 -9.05
C GLN A 107 -7.84 -2.84 -8.77
N CYS A 108 -8.68 -2.76 -9.81
CA CYS A 108 -10.12 -2.69 -9.61
C CYS A 108 -10.97 -3.05 -10.83
N LEU A 109 -12.25 -3.41 -10.58
CA LEU A 109 -13.33 -3.39 -11.57
C LEU A 109 -14.56 -2.66 -11.01
N PHE A 110 -15.22 -1.91 -11.88
CA PHE A 110 -16.51 -1.26 -11.65
C PHE A 110 -17.67 -2.24 -11.88
N PRO A 111 -18.79 -2.14 -11.14
CA PRO A 111 -19.97 -2.97 -11.37
C PRO A 111 -20.58 -2.83 -12.79
N ASN A 112 -20.14 -1.84 -13.57
CA ASN A 112 -20.62 -1.59 -14.94
C ASN A 112 -19.52 -1.64 -16.02
N GLY A 113 -18.30 -2.11 -15.70
CA GLY A 113 -17.26 -2.38 -16.71
C GLY A 113 -16.61 -1.17 -17.40
N ASN A 114 -16.67 0.03 -16.82
CA ASN A 114 -16.00 1.21 -17.40
C ASN A 114 -14.58 1.36 -16.85
N GLU A 115 -13.57 1.11 -17.68
CA GLU A 115 -12.14 1.34 -17.44
C GLU A 115 -11.89 2.84 -17.17
N LEU A 116 -11.08 3.19 -16.17
CA LEU A 116 -11.03 4.60 -15.76
C LEU A 116 -9.68 5.09 -15.22
N PHE A 117 -8.69 4.25 -14.85
CA PHE A 117 -7.57 4.77 -14.03
C PHE A 117 -6.15 4.19 -14.21
N ALA A 118 -5.90 3.04 -14.81
CA ALA A 118 -4.53 2.49 -14.84
C ALA A 118 -4.09 1.85 -16.15
N SER A 119 -2.75 1.77 -16.31
CA SER A 119 -2.12 1.03 -17.41
C SER A 119 -2.46 -0.47 -17.38
N HIS A 120 -2.80 -1.01 -16.20
CA HIS A 120 -3.28 -2.37 -16.00
C HIS A 120 -4.34 -2.36 -14.90
N GLU A 121 -5.52 -2.90 -15.21
CA GLU A 121 -6.65 -3.04 -14.28
C GLU A 121 -6.93 -4.54 -14.07
N VAL A 122 -7.14 -4.96 -12.82
CA VAL A 122 -7.45 -6.35 -12.47
C VAL A 122 -8.75 -6.39 -11.66
N ASN A 123 -9.70 -7.20 -12.14
CA ASN A 123 -10.92 -7.50 -11.40
C ASN A 123 -10.67 -8.55 -10.32
N CYS A 124 -10.70 -8.14 -9.05
CA CYS A 124 -10.52 -9.03 -7.92
C CYS A 124 -11.84 -9.69 -7.43
N GLY A 125 -13.00 -9.29 -7.94
CA GLY A 125 -14.30 -9.81 -7.55
C GLY A 125 -15.12 -8.80 -6.74
N GLU A 126 -15.79 -9.28 -5.69
CA GLU A 126 -16.65 -8.45 -4.83
C GLU A 126 -15.86 -7.42 -4.02
N VAL A 127 -16.57 -6.43 -3.47
CA VAL A 127 -15.97 -5.39 -2.61
C VAL A 127 -15.11 -6.01 -1.51
N GLY A 128 -13.92 -5.46 -1.34
CA GLY A 128 -12.93 -5.90 -0.36
C GLY A 128 -11.94 -6.93 -0.93
N ALA A 129 -12.23 -7.56 -2.07
CA ALA A 129 -11.29 -8.48 -2.71
C ALA A 129 -10.05 -7.74 -3.25
N GLY A 130 -10.20 -6.47 -3.67
CA GLY A 130 -9.07 -5.61 -4.03
C GLY A 130 -8.16 -5.37 -2.83
N GLN A 131 -8.73 -5.03 -1.67
CA GLN A 131 -7.97 -4.89 -0.41
C GLN A 131 -7.26 -6.19 -0.02
N ALA A 132 -7.95 -7.34 -0.09
CA ALA A 132 -7.37 -8.64 0.22
C ALA A 132 -6.17 -8.96 -0.69
N ALA A 133 -6.32 -8.79 -2.01
CA ALA A 133 -5.23 -9.00 -2.97
C ALA A 133 -4.02 -8.10 -2.67
N LYS A 134 -4.27 -6.81 -2.41
CA LYS A 134 -3.22 -5.84 -2.08
C LYS A 134 -2.46 -6.21 -0.80
N ILE A 135 -3.18 -6.58 0.25
CA ILE A 135 -2.61 -6.93 1.55
C ILE A 135 -1.77 -8.21 1.44
N CYS A 136 -2.27 -9.24 0.74
CA CYS A 136 -1.50 -10.47 0.47
C CYS A 136 -0.21 -10.17 -0.32
N ASN A 137 -0.30 -9.36 -1.37
CA ASN A 137 0.86 -8.94 -2.16
C ASN A 137 1.91 -8.21 -1.31
N ASN A 138 1.48 -7.24 -0.50
CA ASN A 138 2.41 -6.47 0.33
C ASN A 138 3.02 -7.32 1.47
N MET A 139 2.28 -8.31 2.00
CA MET A 139 2.85 -9.28 2.93
C MET A 139 3.97 -10.11 2.29
N LEU A 140 3.73 -10.65 1.08
CA LEU A 140 4.75 -11.40 0.34
C LEU A 140 5.96 -10.51 0.02
N LEU A 141 5.73 -9.30 -0.46
CA LEU A 141 6.78 -8.31 -0.75
C LEU A 141 7.68 -8.05 0.47
N ALA A 142 7.09 -7.89 1.65
CA ALA A 142 7.86 -7.68 2.89
C ALA A 142 8.73 -8.88 3.26
N ILE A 143 8.20 -10.10 3.10
CA ILE A 143 8.93 -11.36 3.36
C ILE A 143 10.10 -11.49 2.39
N GLU A 144 9.86 -11.29 1.10
CA GLU A 144 10.89 -11.35 0.06
C GLU A 144 11.98 -10.31 0.29
N MET A 145 11.61 -9.06 0.58
CA MET A 145 12.57 -7.99 0.82
C MET A 145 13.47 -8.29 2.03
N ALA A 146 12.88 -8.77 3.14
CA ALA A 146 13.65 -9.18 4.31
C ALA A 146 14.57 -10.36 3.99
N GLY A 147 14.08 -11.38 3.27
CA GLY A 147 14.87 -12.54 2.87
C GLY A 147 16.04 -12.18 1.94
N VAL A 148 15.82 -11.28 0.97
CA VAL A 148 16.88 -10.76 0.10
C VAL A 148 17.90 -9.97 0.92
N ALA A 149 17.44 -9.08 1.81
CA ALA A 149 18.31 -8.30 2.68
C ALA A 149 19.22 -9.19 3.56
N GLU A 150 18.66 -10.22 4.20
CA GLU A 150 19.41 -11.20 5.00
C GLU A 150 20.43 -11.96 4.15
N THR A 151 19.99 -12.50 3.00
CA THR A 151 20.82 -13.30 2.11
C THR A 151 21.99 -12.49 1.54
N MET A 152 21.72 -11.27 1.11
CA MET A 152 22.75 -10.35 0.61
C MET A 152 23.74 -9.98 1.71
N ASN A 153 23.27 -9.65 2.91
CA ASN A 153 24.14 -9.35 4.06
C ASN A 153 25.04 -10.54 4.41
N LEU A 154 24.48 -11.74 4.46
CA LEU A 154 25.23 -12.98 4.71
C LEU A 154 26.31 -13.21 3.64
N GLY A 155 25.93 -13.19 2.36
CA GLY A 155 26.87 -13.44 1.27
C GLY A 155 28.01 -12.41 1.20
N ILE A 156 27.71 -11.14 1.48
CA ILE A 156 28.73 -10.08 1.56
C ILE A 156 29.67 -10.33 2.75
N LYS A 157 29.15 -10.74 3.92
CA LYS A 157 30.00 -11.12 5.07
C LYS A 157 30.84 -12.37 4.79
N MET A 158 30.40 -13.24 3.89
CA MET A 158 31.16 -14.38 3.39
C MET A 158 32.20 -13.99 2.31
N GLY A 159 32.30 -12.71 1.95
CA GLY A 159 33.31 -12.18 1.02
C GLY A 159 32.86 -12.12 -0.44
N LEU A 160 31.57 -12.31 -0.73
CA LEU A 160 31.06 -12.16 -2.10
C LEU A 160 30.88 -10.69 -2.48
N ASP A 161 31.18 -10.37 -3.73
CA ASP A 161 30.80 -9.09 -4.32
C ASP A 161 29.26 -8.98 -4.41
N PRO A 162 28.65 -7.86 -3.98
CA PRO A 162 27.21 -7.70 -4.01
C PRO A 162 26.58 -7.85 -5.40
N LYS A 163 27.21 -7.34 -6.46
CA LYS A 163 26.66 -7.40 -7.82
C LYS A 163 26.74 -8.82 -8.38
N ILE A 164 27.83 -9.53 -8.10
CA ILE A 164 27.96 -10.94 -8.47
C ILE A 164 26.88 -11.78 -7.78
N LEU A 165 26.70 -11.61 -6.46
CA LEU A 165 25.69 -12.36 -5.71
C LEU A 165 24.27 -12.05 -6.21
N ALA A 166 23.93 -10.78 -6.44
CA ALA A 166 22.65 -10.40 -7.01
C ALA A 166 22.44 -11.03 -8.40
N GLY A 167 23.47 -11.04 -9.26
CA GLY A 167 23.42 -11.70 -10.57
C GLY A 167 23.13 -13.20 -10.49
N ILE A 168 23.75 -13.90 -9.53
CA ILE A 168 23.49 -15.33 -9.29
C ILE A 168 22.05 -15.54 -8.81
N ILE A 169 21.59 -14.78 -7.81
CA ILE A 169 20.22 -14.89 -7.28
C ILE A 169 19.20 -14.67 -8.40
N ASN A 170 19.40 -13.64 -9.22
CA ASN A 170 18.47 -13.22 -10.28
C ASN A 170 18.45 -14.15 -11.49
N THR A 171 19.41 -15.08 -11.61
CA THR A 171 19.42 -16.15 -12.63
C THR A 171 19.08 -17.52 -12.06
N SER A 172 18.73 -17.59 -10.78
CA SER A 172 18.45 -18.82 -10.04
C SER A 172 17.04 -18.81 -9.44
N SER A 173 16.71 -19.85 -8.67
CA SER A 173 15.40 -19.99 -8.02
C SER A 173 15.15 -18.99 -6.87
N GLY A 174 16.17 -18.26 -6.43
CA GLY A 174 16.03 -17.22 -5.41
C GLY A 174 15.49 -15.89 -5.95
N ARG A 175 15.32 -15.76 -7.26
CA ARG A 175 14.86 -14.54 -7.92
C ARG A 175 13.46 -14.12 -7.43
N CYS A 176 13.32 -12.86 -7.06
CA CYS A 176 12.03 -12.18 -6.84
C CYS A 176 12.14 -10.70 -7.25
N TRP A 177 11.02 -9.97 -7.22
CA TRP A 177 11.01 -8.54 -7.56
C TRP A 177 11.97 -7.72 -6.69
N SER A 178 12.05 -8.07 -5.40
CA SER A 178 12.96 -7.43 -4.44
C SER A 178 14.44 -7.68 -4.74
N SER A 179 14.79 -8.71 -5.51
CA SER A 179 16.19 -9.01 -5.85
C SER A 179 16.62 -8.45 -7.21
N ASP A 180 15.74 -8.46 -8.21
CA ASP A 180 16.06 -8.10 -9.59
C ASP A 180 15.69 -6.68 -10.01
N THR A 181 14.64 -6.12 -9.41
CA THR A 181 14.07 -4.81 -9.78
C THR A 181 14.32 -3.78 -8.69
N TYR A 182 14.36 -4.21 -7.42
CA TYR A 182 14.38 -3.31 -6.27
C TYR A 182 15.36 -3.75 -5.16
N ASN A 183 16.57 -4.16 -5.55
CA ASN A 183 17.57 -4.71 -4.64
C ASN A 183 17.90 -3.78 -3.46
N PRO A 184 17.85 -4.26 -2.19
CA PRO A 184 18.03 -3.41 -1.02
C PRO A 184 19.47 -3.00 -0.74
N VAL A 185 20.46 -3.53 -1.47
CA VAL A 185 21.86 -3.19 -1.26
C VAL A 185 22.26 -1.95 -2.08
N PRO A 186 22.76 -0.87 -1.44
CA PRO A 186 23.19 0.32 -2.16
C PRO A 186 24.25 0.03 -3.22
N GLY A 187 24.05 0.56 -4.42
CA GLY A 187 24.98 0.41 -5.56
C GLY A 187 24.83 -0.88 -6.36
N VAL A 188 23.93 -1.81 -5.99
CA VAL A 188 23.63 -3.00 -6.83
C VAL A 188 22.78 -2.62 -8.04
N ILE A 189 21.71 -1.84 -7.81
CA ILE A 189 20.88 -1.25 -8.88
C ILE A 189 20.92 0.27 -8.72
N GLU A 190 21.24 0.99 -9.78
CA GLU A 190 21.26 2.46 -9.79
C GLU A 190 19.86 3.05 -9.95
N GLY A 191 19.63 4.27 -9.47
CA GLY A 191 18.38 5.00 -9.69
C GLY A 191 17.18 4.55 -8.85
N ILE A 192 17.35 3.58 -7.93
CA ILE A 192 16.33 3.17 -6.96
C ILE A 192 16.65 3.68 -5.54
N PRO A 193 15.68 3.75 -4.62
CA PRO A 193 15.88 4.33 -3.29
C PRO A 193 17.06 3.77 -2.48
N PRO A 194 17.36 2.46 -2.46
CA PRO A 194 18.55 1.94 -1.78
C PRO A 194 19.87 2.62 -2.20
N SER A 195 20.02 2.99 -3.47
CA SER A 195 21.21 3.70 -3.99
C SER A 195 21.17 5.21 -3.77
N ASN A 196 20.08 5.75 -3.23
CA ASN A 196 19.91 7.16 -2.86
C ASN A 196 19.63 7.35 -1.36
N GLY A 197 20.31 6.56 -0.51
CA GLY A 197 20.16 6.67 0.95
C GLY A 197 18.74 6.38 1.45
N TYR A 198 18.02 5.50 0.74
CA TYR A 198 16.64 5.06 1.01
C TYR A 198 15.63 6.21 1.06
N GLN A 199 15.87 7.28 0.30
CA GLN A 199 14.95 8.41 0.18
C GLN A 199 13.86 8.15 -0.87
N GLY A 200 12.64 8.62 -0.59
CA GLY A 200 11.48 8.38 -1.45
C GLY A 200 10.98 6.93 -1.35
N GLY A 201 10.43 6.40 -2.45
CA GLY A 201 9.97 5.02 -2.51
C GLY A 201 8.73 4.74 -1.65
N PHE A 202 8.64 3.51 -1.13
CA PHE A 202 7.54 3.09 -0.25
C PHE A 202 8.02 3.05 1.20
N GLY A 203 7.55 3.98 2.02
CA GLY A 203 8.04 4.18 3.39
C GLY A 203 7.86 2.96 4.31
N SER A 204 8.84 2.69 5.15
CA SER A 204 8.84 1.55 6.08
C SER A 204 7.66 1.59 7.08
N ALA A 205 7.23 2.79 7.51
CA ALA A 205 6.04 2.95 8.34
C ALA A 205 4.74 2.58 7.60
N LEU A 206 4.65 2.84 6.29
CA LEU A 206 3.51 2.43 5.47
C LEU A 206 3.51 0.91 5.26
N MET A 207 4.69 0.32 5.03
CA MET A 207 4.84 -1.14 4.99
C MET A 207 4.38 -1.79 6.32
N ALA A 208 4.79 -1.24 7.46
CA ALA A 208 4.36 -1.74 8.78
C ALA A 208 2.83 -1.65 8.96
N LYS A 209 2.22 -0.57 8.48
CA LYS A 209 0.76 -0.39 8.52
C LYS A 209 0.05 -1.41 7.62
N ASP A 210 0.55 -1.69 6.41
CA ASP A 210 -0.05 -2.72 5.54
C ASP A 210 0.13 -4.14 6.11
N LEU A 211 1.27 -4.42 6.75
CA LEU A 211 1.49 -5.68 7.45
C LEU A 211 0.61 -5.82 8.69
N SER A 212 0.26 -4.71 9.35
CA SER A 212 -0.76 -4.73 10.41
C SER A 212 -2.12 -5.15 9.88
N LEU A 213 -2.51 -4.71 8.68
CA LEU A 213 -3.74 -5.17 8.01
C LEU A 213 -3.66 -6.67 7.68
N ALA A 214 -2.53 -7.13 7.16
CA ALA A 214 -2.30 -8.56 6.89
C ALA A 214 -2.45 -9.43 8.15
N GLN A 215 -1.89 -9.00 9.28
CA GLN A 215 -2.00 -9.75 10.54
C GLN A 215 -3.41 -9.74 11.12
N ASN A 216 -4.16 -8.64 10.99
CA ASN A 216 -5.55 -8.62 11.40
C ASN A 216 -6.36 -9.60 10.55
N ALA A 217 -6.19 -9.57 9.21
CA ALA A 217 -6.85 -10.50 8.30
C ALA A 217 -6.49 -11.97 8.59
N ALA A 218 -5.20 -12.26 8.82
CA ALA A 218 -4.72 -13.60 9.20
C ALA A 218 -5.37 -14.09 10.49
N THR A 219 -5.49 -13.22 11.51
CA THR A 219 -6.16 -13.54 12.78
C THR A 219 -7.64 -13.83 12.57
N THR A 220 -8.36 -12.97 11.85
CA THR A 220 -9.79 -13.11 11.57
C THR A 220 -10.09 -14.38 10.79
N THR A 221 -9.24 -14.73 9.82
CA THR A 221 -9.40 -15.93 8.98
C THR A 221 -8.79 -17.19 9.58
N GLN A 222 -8.15 -17.09 10.76
CA GLN A 222 -7.41 -18.19 11.40
C GLN A 222 -6.32 -18.79 10.50
N SER A 223 -5.71 -17.95 9.65
CA SER A 223 -4.66 -18.36 8.71
C SER A 223 -3.27 -18.24 9.35
N PRO A 224 -2.47 -19.31 9.43
CA PRO A 224 -1.12 -19.22 9.98
C PRO A 224 -0.17 -18.53 8.99
N THR A 225 0.42 -17.42 9.41
CA THR A 225 1.36 -16.63 8.58
C THR A 225 2.70 -16.37 9.28
N PRO A 226 3.45 -17.41 9.71
CA PRO A 226 4.63 -17.23 10.59
C PRO A 226 5.69 -16.28 10.02
N LEU A 227 6.02 -16.39 8.72
CA LEU A 227 6.96 -15.49 8.06
C LEU A 227 6.42 -14.06 7.94
N GLY A 228 5.13 -13.92 7.62
CA GLY A 228 4.47 -12.62 7.60
C GLY A 228 4.42 -11.96 8.98
N SER A 229 4.25 -12.74 10.05
CA SER A 229 4.24 -12.25 11.43
C SER A 229 5.61 -11.75 11.85
N LEU A 230 6.67 -12.45 11.46
CA LEU A 230 8.04 -12.01 11.70
C LEU A 230 8.37 -10.75 10.89
N ALA A 231 8.05 -10.72 9.59
CA ALA A 231 8.22 -9.54 8.75
C ALA A 231 7.48 -8.33 9.35
N HIS A 232 6.25 -8.52 9.83
CA HIS A 232 5.51 -7.48 10.52
C HIS A 232 6.25 -6.95 11.76
N GLN A 233 6.80 -7.81 12.62
CA GLN A 233 7.56 -7.34 13.79
C GLN A 233 8.81 -6.56 13.39
N ILE A 234 9.54 -6.99 12.37
CA ILE A 234 10.72 -6.27 11.86
C ILE A 234 10.32 -4.86 11.39
N TYR A 235 9.29 -4.74 10.56
CA TYR A 235 8.85 -3.44 10.07
C TYR A 235 8.22 -2.57 11.16
N ARG A 236 7.62 -3.14 12.21
CA ARG A 236 7.19 -2.37 13.38
C ARG A 236 8.36 -1.73 14.12
N LEU A 237 9.48 -2.43 14.28
CA LEU A 237 10.69 -1.85 14.87
C LEU A 237 11.22 -0.69 14.02
N LEU A 238 11.26 -0.87 12.70
CA LEU A 238 11.65 0.21 11.76
C LEU A 238 10.71 1.42 11.85
N ALA A 239 9.39 1.18 11.94
CA ALA A 239 8.40 2.26 12.00
C ALA A 239 8.46 3.06 13.31
N GLN A 240 8.96 2.46 14.40
CA GLN A 240 9.10 3.12 15.71
C GLN A 240 10.37 3.96 15.83
N ASP A 241 11.37 3.72 14.98
CA ASP A 241 12.62 4.46 14.99
C ASP A 241 12.58 5.62 13.97
N PRO A 242 12.70 6.89 14.40
CA PRO A 242 12.73 8.05 13.50
C PRO A 242 13.82 7.99 12.43
N LYS A 243 14.90 7.21 12.65
CA LYS A 243 15.95 6.97 11.66
C LYS A 243 15.43 6.21 10.43
N TYR A 244 14.47 5.31 10.62
CA TYR A 244 14.01 4.36 9.59
C TYR A 244 12.58 4.60 9.12
N SER A 245 11.71 5.14 9.96
CA SER A 245 10.25 5.20 9.73
C SER A 245 9.84 5.87 8.41
N ASN A 246 10.58 6.91 8.00
CA ASN A 246 10.34 7.67 6.77
C ASN A 246 11.23 7.24 5.59
N LYS A 247 12.04 6.19 5.76
CA LYS A 247 12.89 5.64 4.70
C LYS A 247 12.13 4.58 3.91
N ASP A 248 12.52 4.39 2.66
CA ASP A 248 12.05 3.29 1.82
C ASP A 248 12.19 1.95 2.54
N PHE A 249 11.22 1.05 2.38
CA PHE A 249 11.14 -0.24 3.07
C PHE A 249 12.37 -1.15 2.86
N GLY A 250 13.13 -0.98 1.76
CA GLY A 250 14.42 -1.65 1.55
C GLY A 250 15.48 -1.32 2.61
N ILE A 251 15.25 -0.28 3.44
CA ILE A 251 16.09 0.09 4.60
C ILE A 251 16.28 -1.06 5.60
N VAL A 252 15.43 -2.09 5.56
CA VAL A 252 15.58 -3.31 6.35
C VAL A 252 16.97 -3.94 6.21
N TYR A 253 17.61 -3.85 5.04
CA TYR A 253 19.01 -4.29 4.87
C TYR A 253 19.98 -3.51 5.75
N GLN A 254 19.88 -2.19 5.80
CA GLN A 254 20.75 -1.38 6.65
C GLN A 254 20.51 -1.70 8.13
N PHE A 255 19.25 -1.84 8.54
CA PHE A 255 18.89 -2.24 9.90
C PHE A 255 19.54 -3.57 10.29
N LEU A 256 19.42 -4.61 9.46
CA LEU A 256 19.99 -5.94 9.71
C LEU A 256 21.53 -5.94 9.66
N LYS A 257 22.13 -5.10 8.83
CA LYS A 257 23.59 -4.96 8.74
C LYS A 257 24.20 -4.35 10.02
N GLU A 258 23.47 -3.46 10.69
CA GLU A 258 23.92 -2.76 11.90
C GLU A 258 23.77 -3.61 13.19
N GLN A 259 22.92 -4.64 13.19
CA GLN A 259 22.81 -5.58 14.32
C GLN A 259 24.06 -6.46 14.41
N LYS A 260 24.63 -6.58 15.62
CA LYS A 260 25.82 -7.39 15.94
C LYS A 260 25.48 -8.57 16.82
#